data_AF-A0A7J6U0E3-F1
#
_entry.id   AF-A0A7J6U0E3-F1
#
_cell.length_a   1.000
_cell.length_b   1.000
_cell.length_c   1.000
_cell.angle_alpha   90.00
_cell.angle_beta   90.00
_cell.angle_gamma   90.00
#
_symmetry.space_group_name_H-M   'P 1'
#
loop_
_entity.id
_entity.type
_entity.pdbx_description
1 polymer ?
#
loop_
_entity_poly.entity_id
_entity_poly.type
_entity_poly.pdbx_seq_one_letter_code
_entity_poly.pdbx_strand_id
1 'polypeptide(L)'
;RCTEGIWVWSIPFVRQLHSGEKVALVLMDTQGAWDSKMTKEQSATVFGLTAVLSSKQIYNISKQIQEDKVENLHFFMEVASAALRVSGDENAQQGKPFQCLEFLVRDWANFDDDMSVKDCVAQMKEHLDQHM
;
A
#
# COMPACT_ATOMS: atom_id res chain seq x y z
N ARG A 1 -5.48 -5.69 -21.16
CA ARG A 1 -4.18 -4.96 -21.01
C ARG A 1 -3.94 -4.85 -19.50
N CYS A 2 -2.74 -5.16 -19.02
CA CYS A 2 -2.36 -5.00 -17.61
C CYS A 2 -1.53 -3.72 -17.46
N THR A 3 -1.51 -3.14 -16.26
CA THR A 3 -0.67 -1.98 -15.92
C THR A 3 0.81 -2.37 -16.05
N GLU A 4 1.59 -1.56 -16.75
CA GLU A 4 3.05 -1.70 -16.88
C GLU A 4 3.73 -0.48 -16.24
N GLY A 5 4.57 -0.69 -15.23
CA GLY A 5 5.20 0.37 -14.43
C GLY A 5 4.26 1.04 -13.43
N ILE A 6 4.30 2.38 -13.37
CA ILE A 6 3.49 3.21 -12.46
C ILE A 6 2.68 4.18 -13.32
N TRP A 7 1.36 4.11 -13.20
CA TRP A 7 0.43 5.00 -13.88
C TRP A 7 -0.08 6.03 -12.89
N VAL A 8 -0.08 7.30 -13.29
CA VAL A 8 -0.55 8.39 -12.46
C VAL A 8 -1.74 9.05 -13.17
N TRP A 9 -2.81 9.30 -12.42
CA TRP A 9 -3.94 10.03 -12.97
C TRP A 9 -3.53 11.44 -13.39
N SER A 10 -3.87 11.82 -14.63
CA SER A 10 -3.27 12.99 -15.29
C SER A 10 -3.65 14.34 -14.67
N ILE A 11 -4.75 14.39 -13.92
CA ILE A 11 -5.27 15.64 -13.32
C ILE A 11 -5.46 15.42 -11.81
N PRO A 12 -4.68 16.10 -10.95
CA PRO A 12 -4.86 15.95 -9.50
C PRO A 12 -6.22 16.47 -9.05
N PHE A 13 -6.81 15.80 -8.07
CA PHE A 13 -8.05 16.22 -7.46
C PHE A 13 -7.77 17.20 -6.33
N VAL A 14 -8.20 18.45 -6.46
CA VAL A 14 -8.09 19.41 -5.36
C VAL A 14 -9.13 19.06 -4.28
N ARG A 15 -8.68 18.93 -3.04
CA ARG A 15 -9.52 18.65 -1.86
C ARG A 15 -9.21 19.66 -0.76
N GLN A 16 -10.22 19.96 0.05
CA GLN A 16 -10.05 20.76 1.24
C GLN A 16 -10.09 19.83 2.45
N LEU A 17 -9.06 19.91 3.29
CA LEU A 17 -9.00 19.19 4.56
C LEU A 17 -9.94 19.84 5.58
N HIS A 18 -10.26 19.13 6.66
CA HIS A 18 -11.04 19.68 7.78
C HIS A 18 -10.36 20.91 8.42
N SER A 19 -9.03 21.04 8.30
CA SER A 19 -8.26 22.21 8.72
C SER A 19 -8.50 23.46 7.85
N GLY A 20 -9.17 23.33 6.71
CA GLY A 20 -9.35 24.39 5.71
C GLY A 20 -8.25 24.45 4.66
N GLU A 21 -7.16 23.69 4.82
CA GLU A 21 -6.04 23.61 3.87
C GLU A 21 -6.47 22.93 2.55
N LYS A 22 -6.01 23.48 1.41
CA LYS A 22 -6.22 22.86 0.09
C LYS A 22 -5.04 21.96 -0.24
N VAL A 23 -5.33 20.71 -0.58
CA VAL A 23 -4.34 19.70 -0.97
C VAL A 23 -4.66 19.13 -2.35
N ALA A 24 -3.63 18.66 -3.05
CA ALA A 24 -3.76 17.93 -4.31
C ALA A 24 -3.73 16.42 -4.03
N LEU A 25 -4.81 15.72 -4.33
CA LEU A 25 -4.90 14.26 -4.27
C LEU A 25 -4.51 13.69 -5.64
N VAL A 26 -3.41 12.94 -5.65
CA VAL A 26 -2.90 12.20 -6.82
C VAL A 26 -3.21 10.71 -6.63
N LEU A 27 -3.71 10.07 -7.68
CA LEU A 27 -3.96 8.63 -7.69
C LEU A 27 -2.90 7.93 -8.52
N MET A 28 -2.38 6.83 -8.00
CA MET A 28 -1.37 6.00 -8.63
C MET A 28 -1.90 4.56 -8.75
N ASP A 29 -1.75 3.96 -9.92
CA ASP A 29 -1.96 2.54 -10.17
C ASP A 29 -0.63 1.90 -10.54
N THR A 30 -0.26 0.81 -9.89
CA THR A 30 1.07 0.21 -10.02
C THR A 30 0.97 -1.19 -10.60
N GLN A 31 1.92 -1.56 -11.44
CA GLN A 31 2.06 -2.92 -11.92
C GLN A 31 2.13 -3.90 -10.74
N GLY A 32 1.37 -4.99 -10.85
CA GLY A 32 1.35 -6.04 -9.85
C GLY A 32 2.74 -6.60 -9.64
N ALA A 33 3.19 -6.60 -8.38
CA ALA A 33 4.47 -7.19 -8.02
C ALA A 33 4.45 -8.69 -8.36
N TRP A 34 5.53 -9.20 -8.95
CA TRP A 34 5.65 -10.58 -9.44
C TRP A 34 4.64 -10.96 -10.53
N ASP A 35 4.18 -10.00 -11.34
CA ASP A 35 3.67 -10.35 -12.67
C ASP A 35 4.74 -11.17 -13.40
N SER A 36 4.32 -12.24 -14.07
CA SER A 36 5.15 -13.22 -14.80
C SER A 36 6.13 -12.63 -15.82
N LYS A 37 6.05 -11.32 -16.08
CA LYS A 37 6.87 -10.56 -17.01
C LYS A 37 8.00 -9.77 -16.35
N MET A 38 8.03 -9.65 -15.01
CA MET A 38 9.04 -8.87 -14.28
C MET A 38 10.00 -9.76 -13.49
N THR A 39 11.26 -9.35 -13.41
CA THR A 39 12.18 -9.90 -12.41
C THR A 39 11.82 -9.40 -11.01
N LYS A 40 12.38 -10.04 -9.97
CA LYS A 40 12.19 -9.60 -8.58
C LYS A 40 12.73 -8.19 -8.35
N GLU A 41 13.85 -7.84 -8.99
CA GLU A 41 14.51 -6.54 -8.88
C GLU A 41 13.68 -5.45 -9.57
N GLN A 42 13.07 -5.74 -10.73
CA GLN A 42 12.16 -4.82 -11.41
C GLN A 42 10.91 -4.56 -10.56
N SER A 43 10.33 -5.62 -9.99
CA SER A 43 9.19 -5.50 -9.07
C SER A 43 9.55 -4.67 -7.83
N ALA A 44 10.74 -4.90 -7.25
CA ALA A 44 11.22 -4.12 -6.12
C ALA A 44 11.51 -2.67 -6.45
N THR A 45 11.95 -2.38 -7.67
CA THR A 45 12.16 -1.01 -8.11
C THR A 45 10.83 -0.26 -8.24
N VAL A 46 9.83 -0.86 -8.90
CA VAL A 46 8.48 -0.27 -9.01
C VAL A 46 7.88 -0.04 -7.62
N PHE A 47 7.97 -1.05 -6.75
CA PHE A 47 7.42 -0.94 -5.41
C PHE A 47 8.18 0.10 -4.57
N GLY A 48 9.51 0.07 -4.56
CA GLY A 48 10.34 1.03 -3.81
C GLY A 48 10.09 2.47 -4.23
N LEU A 49 9.97 2.73 -5.54
CA LEU A 49 9.59 4.04 -6.05
C LEU A 49 8.18 4.44 -5.59
N THR A 50 7.21 3.53 -5.63
CA THR A 50 5.84 3.82 -5.17
C THR A 50 5.80 4.10 -3.67
N ALA A 51 6.58 3.36 -2.87
CA ALA A 51 6.71 3.56 -1.42
C ALA A 51 7.24 4.96 -1.08
N VAL A 52 8.26 5.43 -1.81
CA VAL A 52 8.86 6.75 -1.61
C VAL A 52 7.96 7.87 -2.12
N LEU A 53 7.24 7.67 -3.22
CA LEU A 53 6.39 8.69 -3.84
C LEU A 53 5.03 8.84 -3.15
N SER A 54 4.49 7.77 -2.58
CA SER A 54 3.15 7.76 -2.00
C SER A 54 3.17 8.16 -0.52
N SER A 55 2.20 8.99 -0.13
CA SER A 55 1.91 9.25 1.29
C SER A 55 1.05 8.15 1.92
N LYS A 56 0.32 7.40 1.11
CA LYS A 56 -0.47 6.24 1.51
C LYS A 56 -0.33 5.14 0.47
N GLN A 57 0.17 3.99 0.91
CA GLN A 57 0.29 2.79 0.10
C GLN A 57 -0.83 1.81 0.47
N ILE A 58 -1.59 1.38 -0.54
CA ILE A 58 -2.55 0.28 -0.40
C ILE A 58 -1.87 -0.98 -0.93
N TYR A 59 -1.63 -1.96 -0.07
CA TYR A 59 -1.11 -3.26 -0.46
C TYR A 59 -2.28 -4.22 -0.72
N ASN A 60 -2.61 -4.35 -2.00
CA ASN A 60 -3.76 -5.13 -2.47
C ASN A 60 -3.41 -6.62 -2.57
N ILE A 61 -4.00 -7.43 -1.69
CA ILE A 61 -3.78 -8.88 -1.57
C ILE A 61 -5.09 -9.60 -1.89
N SER A 62 -5.01 -10.75 -2.55
CA SER A 62 -6.18 -11.60 -2.78
C SER A 62 -6.29 -12.70 -1.72
N LYS A 63 -7.51 -12.92 -1.25
CA LYS A 63 -7.99 -13.93 -0.29
C LYS A 63 -7.48 -13.79 1.13
N GLN A 64 -6.17 -13.86 1.34
CA GLN A 64 -5.56 -13.88 2.67
C GLN A 64 -4.12 -13.37 2.64
N ILE A 65 -3.66 -12.83 3.78
CA ILE A 65 -2.27 -12.48 3.98
C ILE A 65 -1.48 -13.77 4.22
N GLN A 66 -0.59 -14.11 3.30
CA GLN A 66 0.30 -15.27 3.39
C GLN A 66 1.73 -14.82 3.71
N GLU A 67 2.54 -15.74 4.22
CA GLU A 67 3.93 -15.48 4.60
C GLU A 67 4.74 -14.91 3.43
N ASP A 68 4.56 -15.45 2.22
CA ASP A 68 5.22 -14.94 1.00
C ASP A 68 4.91 -13.45 0.76
N LYS A 69 3.70 -12.97 1.08
CA LYS A 69 3.34 -11.54 0.95
C LYS A 69 4.03 -10.67 1.98
N VAL A 70 4.26 -11.20 3.18
CA VAL A 70 4.97 -10.49 4.25
C VAL A 70 6.46 -10.42 3.93
N GLU A 71 7.07 -11.52 3.49
CA GLU A 71 8.48 -11.57 3.06
C GLU A 71 8.75 -10.60 1.90
N ASN A 72 7.85 -10.59 0.93
CA ASN A 72 7.84 -9.69 -0.21
C ASN A 72 7.82 -8.22 0.22
N LEU A 73 6.95 -7.88 1.16
CA LEU A 73 6.89 -6.53 1.74
C LEU A 73 8.20 -6.17 2.47
N HIS A 74 8.77 -7.11 3.24
CA HIS A 74 10.05 -6.90 3.92
C HIS A 74 11.18 -6.59 2.94
N PHE A 75 11.33 -7.41 1.90
CA PHE A 75 12.36 -7.20 0.86
C PHE A 75 12.24 -5.81 0.24
N PHE A 76 11.02 -5.37 -0.04
CA PHE A 76 10.80 -4.05 -0.61
C PHE A 76 11.10 -2.90 0.36
N MET A 77 10.80 -3.07 1.64
CA MET A 77 11.16 -2.09 2.66
C MET A 77 12.68 -1.92 2.76
N GLU A 78 13.44 -3.00 2.63
CA GLU A 78 14.91 -2.94 2.59
C GLU A 78 15.40 -2.16 1.37
N VAL A 79 14.83 -2.41 0.18
CA VAL A 79 15.18 -1.70 -1.05
C VAL A 79 14.81 -0.22 -0.98
N ALA A 80 13.61 0.11 -0.50
CA ALA A 80 13.17 1.50 -0.32
C ALA A 80 14.06 2.24 0.69
N SER A 81 14.38 1.59 1.82
CA SER A 81 15.26 2.17 2.84
C SER A 81 16.69 2.37 2.30
N ALA A 82 17.21 1.43 1.51
CA ALA A 82 18.50 1.56 0.86
C ALA A 82 18.51 2.75 -0.13
N ALA A 83 17.44 2.92 -0.93
CA ALA A 83 17.31 4.04 -1.84
C ALA A 83 17.30 5.40 -1.10
N LEU A 84 16.57 5.50 0.02
CA LEU A 84 16.52 6.70 0.86
C LEU A 84 17.89 7.04 1.49
N ARG A 85 18.69 6.04 1.85
CA ARG A 85 20.06 6.25 2.35
C ARG A 85 20.99 6.86 1.29
N VAL A 86 20.79 6.50 0.02
CA VAL A 86 21.61 7.01 -1.10
C VAL A 86 21.27 8.47 -1.42
N SER A 87 20.06 8.95 -1.14
CA SER A 87 19.67 10.36 -1.38
C SER A 87 20.35 11.39 -0.47
N GLY A 88 21.21 10.97 0.48
CA GLY A 88 22.11 11.87 1.22
C GLY A 88 21.46 12.73 2.32
N ASP A 89 20.18 12.51 2.62
CA ASP A 89 19.50 13.18 3.73
C ASP A 89 19.74 12.39 5.04
N GLU A 90 20.60 12.92 5.90
CA GLU A 90 20.93 12.30 7.20
C GLU A 90 19.70 12.16 8.11
N ASN A 91 18.65 12.97 7.92
CA ASN A 91 17.38 12.83 8.63
C ASN A 91 16.47 11.73 8.05
N ALA A 92 16.66 11.35 6.77
CA ALA A 92 15.93 10.26 6.14
C ALA A 92 16.38 8.88 6.65
N GLN A 93 17.53 8.78 7.33
CA GLN A 93 18.02 7.54 7.93
C GLN A 93 17.14 7.04 9.10
N GLN A 94 16.29 7.89 9.67
CA GLN A 94 15.26 7.52 10.67
C GLN A 94 13.83 7.53 10.11
N GLY A 95 13.65 7.87 8.83
CA GLY A 95 12.34 7.93 8.18
C GLY A 95 11.77 6.53 7.95
N LYS A 96 10.51 6.30 8.37
CA LYS A 96 9.79 5.07 8.00
C LYS A 96 9.70 4.98 6.47
N PRO A 97 9.91 3.80 5.85
CA PRO A 97 9.89 3.66 4.39
C PRO A 97 8.52 3.97 3.76
N PHE A 98 7.46 3.96 4.58
CA PHE A 98 6.15 4.48 4.23
C PHE A 98 5.67 5.44 5.31
N GLN A 99 4.89 6.44 4.90
CA GLN A 99 4.12 7.24 5.85
C GLN A 99 2.91 6.46 6.36
N CYS A 100 2.17 5.77 5.47
CA CYS A 100 1.02 4.95 5.79
C CYS A 100 0.94 3.73 4.86
N LEU A 101 0.80 2.52 5.43
CA LEU A 101 0.61 1.27 4.72
C LEU A 101 -0.70 0.62 5.17
N GLU A 102 -1.61 0.35 4.22
CA GLU A 102 -2.88 -0.32 4.47
C GLU A 102 -2.95 -1.63 3.68
N PHE A 103 -3.32 -2.72 4.35
CA PHE A 103 -3.59 -3.99 3.70
C PHE A 103 -5.03 -4.01 3.20
N LEU A 104 -5.22 -4.16 1.89
CA LEU A 104 -6.52 -4.42 1.29
C LEU A 104 -6.59 -5.89 0.90
N VAL A 105 -7.28 -6.69 1.73
CA VAL A 105 -7.52 -8.11 1.42
C VAL A 105 -8.83 -8.24 0.65
N ARG A 106 -8.71 -8.56 -0.64
CA ARG A 106 -9.82 -8.81 -1.57
C ARG A 106 -10.30 -10.24 -1.41
N ASP A 107 -11.55 -10.51 -1.77
CA ASP A 107 -12.11 -11.87 -1.83
C ASP A 107 -11.90 -12.65 -0.51
N TRP A 108 -12.09 -11.95 0.62
CA TRP A 108 -11.91 -12.50 1.96
C TRP A 108 -12.86 -13.68 2.17
N ALA A 109 -12.32 -14.85 2.46
CA ALA A 109 -13.09 -16.10 2.47
C ALA A 109 -14.05 -16.23 3.66
N ASN A 110 -13.86 -15.45 4.72
CA ASN A 110 -14.73 -15.42 5.89
C ASN A 110 -15.73 -14.26 5.84
N PHE A 111 -16.07 -13.80 4.63
CA PHE A 111 -17.16 -12.86 4.38
C PHE A 111 -18.42 -13.65 4.02
N ASP A 112 -19.55 -13.29 4.61
CA ASP A 112 -20.86 -13.81 4.25
C ASP A 112 -21.61 -12.74 3.43
N ASP A 113 -22.13 -13.14 2.26
CA ASP A 113 -22.77 -12.23 1.30
C ASP A 113 -24.03 -11.54 1.86
N ASP A 114 -24.62 -12.11 2.92
CA ASP A 114 -25.78 -11.54 3.61
C ASP A 114 -25.41 -10.46 4.64
N MET A 115 -24.12 -10.23 4.92
CA MET A 115 -23.66 -9.22 5.89
C MET A 115 -23.56 -7.83 5.27
N SER A 116 -24.14 -6.83 5.94
CA SER A 116 -23.90 -5.43 5.59
C SER A 116 -22.54 -4.95 6.11
N VAL A 117 -22.03 -3.85 5.54
CA VAL A 117 -20.79 -3.19 6.04
C VAL A 117 -20.90 -2.86 7.54
N LYS A 118 -22.10 -2.53 8.04
CA LYS A 118 -22.33 -2.26 9.47
C LYS A 118 -22.14 -3.51 10.31
N ASP A 119 -22.61 -4.65 9.83
CA ASP A 119 -22.49 -5.94 10.52
C ASP A 119 -21.02 -6.37 10.59
N CYS A 120 -20.26 -6.19 9.50
CA CYS A 120 -18.82 -6.44 9.49
C CYS A 120 -18.07 -5.54 10.48
N VAL A 121 -18.41 -4.25 10.58
CA VAL A 121 -17.78 -3.33 11.53
C VAL A 121 -18.12 -3.71 12.98
N ALA A 122 -19.35 -4.14 13.25
CA ALA A 122 -19.76 -4.60 14.57
C ALA A 122 -19.03 -5.89 14.98
N GLN A 123 -18.97 -6.88 14.09
CA GLN A 123 -18.25 -8.13 14.30
C GLN A 123 -16.74 -7.89 14.52
N MET A 124 -16.13 -7.01 13.72
CA MET A 124 -14.73 -6.62 13.90
C MET A 124 -14.53 -5.99 15.28
N LYS A 125 -15.40 -5.07 15.70
CA LYS A 125 -15.31 -4.43 17.01
C LYS A 125 -15.37 -5.46 18.15
N GLU A 126 -16.32 -6.37 18.10
CA GLU A 126 -16.44 -7.45 19.09
C GLU A 126 -15.17 -8.33 19.14
N HIS A 127 -14.63 -8.69 17.97
CA HIS A 127 -13.40 -9.48 17.91
C HIS A 127 -12.20 -8.75 18.53
N LEU A 128 -12.05 -7.45 18.25
CA LEU A 128 -10.99 -6.62 18.83
C LEU A 128 -11.12 -6.51 20.34
N ASP A 129 -12.33 -6.25 20.85
CA ASP A 129 -12.61 -6.15 22.29
C ASP A 129 -12.30 -7.47 23.05
N GLN A 130 -12.31 -8.62 22.36
CA GLN A 130 -12.00 -9.93 22.96
C GLN A 130 -10.51 -10.31 22.91
N HIS A 131 -9.74 -9.76 21.96
CA HIS A 131 -8.38 -10.26 21.64
C HIS A 131 -7.28 -9.18 21.72
N MET A 132 -7.62 -7.90 21.88
CA MET A 132 -6.69 -6.79 22.14
C MET A 132 -7.03 -6.07 23.43
#